data_AF-A0A375I4U1-F1
#
_entry.id   AF-A0A375I4U1-F1
#
_cell.length_a   1.000
_cell.length_b   1.000
_cell.length_c   1.000
_cell.angle_alpha   90.00
_cell.angle_beta   90.00
_cell.angle_gamma   90.00
#
_symmetry.space_group_name_H-M   'P 1'
#
loop_
_entity.id
_entity.type
_entity.pdbx_description
1 polymer ?
#
loop_
_entity_poly.entity_id
_entity_poly.type
_entity_poly.pdbx_seq_one_letter_code
_entity_poly.pdbx_strand_id
1 'polypeptide(L)'
;MEFSDGHRQPRPTYRVLKSLPQESFANERQRSSIRLFVQDPTSPVRLYDLDQPLLNDARSYFPDRTPDRHSEASKSARQPVFEVRDRDGAGWRGAIITDDAGDPWLIYADRHDHFHAHVADAVSATVSQATGSAPLDNKKPTRADYKIRDREERLVVELLWRGEVINRVIVGIAEALKSSGPTPVELPAAPGQPLTASLTINFEDHEPPQVTSGGLELEQSSSLATVELKCFGPSHRAIDAALQEILPFIHSETCPPDAHYDLDGNMVVWLTVSHTKLAQIMAASELADPQTGLPAVEPQPLTHLHYVSRTGLTEAIIKGLPQRGVCGLWFVPTQDEGCNLPVCPDCERQLPTAQRVADLIRRHLSVQ
;
A
#
# COMPACT_ATOMS: atom_id res chain seq x y z
N MET A 1 -5.35 0.57 -6.95
CA MET A 1 -5.63 1.14 -8.27
C MET A 1 -6.74 0.31 -8.85
N GLU A 2 -7.96 0.81 -8.80
CA GLU A 2 -9.05 0.21 -9.58
C GLU A 2 -8.76 0.58 -11.02
N PHE A 3 -8.50 -0.41 -11.87
CA PHE A 3 -8.49 -0.19 -13.30
C PHE A 3 -9.96 0.04 -13.70
N SER A 4 -10.38 1.30 -13.74
CA SER A 4 -11.70 1.66 -14.27
C SER A 4 -11.78 1.17 -15.71
N ASP A 5 -12.67 0.22 -15.97
CA ASP A 5 -13.06 -0.24 -17.31
C ASP A 5 -11.96 -0.84 -18.20
N GLY A 6 -10.93 -1.45 -17.60
CA GLY A 6 -9.92 -2.22 -18.34
C GLY A 6 -8.89 -1.39 -19.12
N HIS A 7 -8.95 -0.06 -19.01
CA HIS A 7 -7.98 0.85 -19.61
C HIS A 7 -6.98 1.35 -18.57
N ARG A 8 -5.68 1.32 -18.90
CA ARG A 8 -4.63 1.79 -18.00
C ARG A 8 -4.51 3.32 -18.02
N GLN A 9 -4.11 3.88 -16.87
CA GLN A 9 -3.86 5.31 -16.72
C GLN A 9 -2.60 5.75 -17.50
N PRO A 10 -2.53 7.02 -17.95
CA PRO A 10 -1.34 7.58 -18.58
C PRO A 10 -0.09 7.41 -17.73
N ARG A 11 1.00 6.97 -18.37
CA ARG A 11 2.31 6.82 -17.74
C ARG A 11 3.44 7.29 -18.66
N PRO A 12 4.60 7.70 -18.11
CA PRO A 12 5.75 8.03 -18.93
C PRO A 12 6.53 6.78 -19.33
N THR A 13 7.19 6.86 -20.49
CA THR A 13 8.33 5.98 -20.77
C THR A 13 9.49 6.34 -19.85
N TYR A 14 10.35 5.37 -19.54
CA TYR A 14 11.56 5.57 -18.73
C TYR A 14 12.48 6.64 -19.34
N ARG A 15 12.52 6.75 -20.68
CA ARG A 15 13.30 7.79 -21.35
C ARG A 15 12.77 9.19 -21.08
N VAL A 16 11.45 9.38 -21.17
CA VAL A 16 10.83 10.68 -20.87
C VAL A 16 11.00 11.05 -19.40
N LEU A 17 10.91 10.06 -18.50
CA LEU A 17 11.12 10.31 -17.08
C LEU A 17 12.48 10.96 -16.80
N LYS A 18 13.53 10.66 -17.59
CA LYS A 18 14.85 11.30 -17.48
C LYS A 18 14.89 12.74 -17.96
N SER A 19 14.03 13.11 -18.92
CA SER A 19 14.00 14.44 -19.49
C SER A 19 13.03 15.38 -18.79
N LEU A 20 12.11 14.84 -17.98
CA LEU A 20 11.19 15.66 -17.20
C LEU A 20 11.96 16.48 -16.15
N PRO A 21 11.59 17.76 -15.98
CA PRO A 21 12.21 18.62 -14.97
C PRO A 21 11.88 18.11 -13.57
N GLN A 22 12.91 17.94 -12.73
CA GLN A 22 12.76 17.39 -11.37
C GLN A 22 11.87 18.29 -10.50
N GLU A 23 11.95 19.60 -10.71
CA GLU A 23 11.12 20.59 -10.04
C GLU A 23 9.62 20.47 -10.35
N SER A 24 9.24 19.81 -11.46
CA SER A 24 7.82 19.61 -11.80
C SER A 24 7.12 18.51 -11.01
N PHE A 25 7.86 17.70 -10.25
CA PHE A 25 7.25 16.71 -9.35
C PHE A 25 6.85 17.39 -8.04
N ALA A 26 5.68 17.01 -7.52
CA ALA A 26 4.98 17.75 -6.47
C ALA A 26 5.72 17.88 -5.14
N ASN A 27 6.53 16.89 -4.75
CA ASN A 27 7.22 16.90 -3.46
C ASN A 27 8.61 16.24 -3.50
N GLU A 28 9.44 16.56 -2.50
CA GLU A 28 10.83 16.08 -2.40
C GLU A 28 10.95 14.55 -2.27
N ARG A 29 9.96 13.90 -1.64
CA ARG A 29 9.90 12.44 -1.55
C ARG A 29 9.78 11.83 -2.95
N GLN A 30 8.86 12.31 -3.77
CA GLN A 30 8.67 11.83 -5.14
C GLN A 30 9.89 12.12 -6.01
N ARG A 31 10.48 13.33 -5.90
CA ARG A 31 11.75 13.67 -6.59
C ARG A 31 12.87 12.71 -6.23
N SER A 32 13.02 12.41 -4.94
CA SER A 32 14.05 11.47 -4.45
C SER A 32 13.82 10.05 -4.97
N SER A 33 12.58 9.54 -4.92
CA SER A 33 12.24 8.24 -5.48
C SER A 33 12.52 8.15 -6.98
N ILE A 34 12.21 9.19 -7.74
CA ILE A 34 12.49 9.25 -9.19
C ILE A 34 13.99 9.29 -9.46
N ARG A 35 14.76 10.11 -8.71
CA ARG A 35 16.22 10.16 -8.85
C ARG A 35 16.85 8.78 -8.63
N LEU A 36 16.44 8.08 -7.57
CA LEU A 36 16.88 6.71 -7.29
C LEU A 36 16.47 5.76 -8.42
N PHE A 37 15.22 5.81 -8.88
CA PHE A 37 14.75 4.97 -9.98
C PHE A 37 15.44 5.24 -11.32
N VAL A 38 15.80 6.49 -11.60
CA VAL A 38 16.56 6.86 -12.81
C VAL A 38 17.96 6.27 -12.75
N GLN A 39 18.59 6.23 -11.57
CA GLN A 39 19.89 5.60 -11.36
C GLN A 39 19.82 4.06 -11.40
N ASP A 40 18.77 3.50 -10.80
CA ASP A 40 18.51 2.07 -10.73
C ASP A 40 17.05 1.74 -11.08
N PRO A 41 16.75 1.31 -12.32
CA PRO A 41 15.41 0.93 -12.77
C PRO A 41 14.85 -0.36 -12.15
N THR A 42 15.55 -0.93 -11.15
CA THR A 42 15.04 -2.01 -10.31
C THR A 42 14.44 -1.52 -9.00
N SER A 43 14.77 -0.30 -8.59
CA SER A 43 14.18 0.35 -7.43
C SER A 43 12.65 0.49 -7.58
N PRO A 44 11.86 0.24 -6.52
CA PRO A 44 10.42 0.36 -6.59
C PRO A 44 9.99 1.82 -6.79
N VAL A 45 9.11 2.05 -7.76
CA VAL A 45 8.52 3.37 -8.05
C VAL A 45 7.09 3.17 -8.53
N ARG A 46 6.23 4.16 -8.24
CA ARG A 46 4.85 4.21 -8.75
C ARG A 46 4.76 5.26 -9.84
N LEU A 47 4.94 4.85 -11.09
CA LEU A 47 4.87 5.71 -12.26
C LEU A 47 3.44 6.11 -12.61
N TYR A 48 2.45 5.27 -12.29
CA TYR A 48 1.04 5.62 -12.46
C TYR A 48 0.55 6.65 -11.43
N ASP A 49 1.17 6.74 -10.25
CA ASP A 49 0.78 7.65 -9.17
C ASP A 49 1.64 8.94 -9.17
N LEU A 50 2.40 9.20 -10.24
CA LEU A 50 3.22 10.40 -10.33
C LEU A 50 2.36 11.65 -10.35
N ASP A 51 2.67 12.59 -9.47
CA ASP A 51 2.03 13.88 -9.41
C ASP A 51 2.87 14.85 -10.25
N GLN A 52 2.56 14.84 -11.54
CA GLN A 52 3.30 15.53 -12.58
C GLN A 52 2.29 16.20 -13.52
N PRO A 53 2.41 17.51 -13.79
CA PRO A 53 1.37 18.28 -14.49
C PRO A 53 0.92 17.72 -15.85
N LEU A 54 1.84 17.21 -16.67
CA LEU A 54 1.51 16.62 -17.98
C LEU A 54 0.73 15.32 -17.83
N LEU A 55 1.09 14.49 -16.84
CA LEU A 55 0.36 13.25 -16.53
C LEU A 55 -1.01 13.58 -15.91
N ASN A 56 -1.10 14.59 -15.06
CA ASN A 56 -2.37 15.05 -14.48
C ASN A 56 -3.32 15.56 -15.57
N ASP A 57 -2.84 16.38 -16.51
CA ASP A 57 -3.63 16.82 -17.67
C ASP A 57 -4.04 15.61 -18.52
N ALA A 58 -3.14 14.66 -18.79
CA ALA A 58 -3.47 13.42 -19.52
C ALA A 58 -4.59 12.62 -18.83
N ARG A 59 -4.53 12.44 -17.50
CA ARG A 59 -5.54 11.72 -16.71
C ARG A 59 -6.91 12.38 -16.73
N SER A 60 -7.01 13.68 -17.04
CA SER A 60 -8.29 14.35 -17.21
C SER A 60 -9.03 13.97 -18.51
N TYR A 61 -8.33 13.31 -19.45
CA TYR A 61 -8.90 12.81 -20.69
C TYR A 61 -9.08 11.30 -20.68
N PHE A 62 -8.00 10.53 -20.41
CA PHE A 62 -8.05 9.09 -20.47
C PHE A 62 -8.74 8.46 -19.25
N PRO A 63 -9.50 7.37 -19.40
CA PRO A 63 -9.70 6.60 -20.64
C PRO A 63 -10.85 7.09 -21.52
N ASP A 64 -11.73 7.94 -20.99
CA ASP A 64 -13.03 8.25 -21.61
C ASP A 64 -12.92 9.18 -22.84
N ARG A 65 -11.83 9.94 -22.94
CA ARG A 65 -11.57 10.94 -23.96
C ARG A 65 -10.08 10.95 -24.32
N THR A 66 -9.76 11.68 -25.38
CA THR A 66 -8.38 11.96 -25.77
C THR A 66 -8.11 13.47 -25.74
N PRO A 67 -6.86 13.88 -25.45
CA PRO A 67 -6.45 15.27 -25.60
C PRO A 67 -6.48 15.72 -27.07
N ASP A 68 -6.22 17.01 -27.30
CA ASP A 68 -6.11 17.55 -28.65
C ASP A 68 -5.03 16.83 -29.46
N ARG A 69 -5.37 16.45 -30.69
CA ARG A 69 -4.42 15.83 -31.61
C ARG A 69 -3.46 16.88 -32.16
N HIS A 70 -2.15 16.69 -31.96
CA HIS A 70 -1.14 17.53 -32.57
C HIS A 70 -0.96 17.16 -34.04
N SER A 71 -1.41 18.04 -34.95
CA SER A 71 -1.58 17.72 -36.38
C SER A 71 -0.25 17.36 -37.08
N GLU A 72 0.81 18.15 -36.88
CA GLU A 72 2.11 17.95 -37.52
C GLU A 72 2.82 16.71 -36.99
N ALA A 73 2.96 16.59 -35.66
CA ALA A 73 3.48 15.40 -35.00
C ALA A 73 2.74 14.13 -35.42
N SER A 74 1.41 14.17 -35.51
CA SER A 74 0.62 13.02 -35.94
C SER A 74 0.91 12.62 -37.39
N LYS A 75 1.08 13.59 -38.29
CA LYS A 75 1.46 13.33 -39.68
C LYS A 75 2.85 12.72 -39.75
N SER A 76 3.82 13.29 -39.03
CA SER A 76 5.21 12.83 -39.00
C SER A 76 5.35 11.41 -38.41
N ALA A 77 4.64 11.13 -37.32
CA ALA A 77 4.61 9.84 -36.65
C ALA A 77 3.79 8.78 -37.39
N ARG A 78 2.98 9.18 -38.38
CA ARG A 78 2.02 8.32 -39.10
C ARG A 78 1.05 7.57 -38.15
N GLN A 79 0.77 8.16 -37.00
CA GLN A 79 -0.18 7.68 -36.00
C GLN A 79 -0.70 8.89 -35.18
N PRO A 80 -1.83 8.77 -34.45
CA PRO A 80 -2.27 9.82 -33.55
C PRO A 80 -1.22 10.16 -32.49
N VAL A 81 -0.89 11.45 -32.36
CA VAL A 81 -0.09 12.02 -31.28
C VAL A 81 -0.94 13.07 -30.60
N PHE A 82 -1.15 12.92 -29.30
CA PHE A 82 -1.97 13.82 -28.49
C PHE A 82 -1.08 14.75 -27.68
N GLU A 83 -1.48 16.02 -27.56
CA GLU A 83 -0.75 17.03 -26.79
C GLU A 83 -1.37 17.18 -25.40
N VAL A 84 -0.51 17.15 -24.37
CA VAL A 84 -0.88 17.45 -22.98
C VAL A 84 -0.06 18.62 -22.46
N ARG A 85 -0.60 19.34 -21.47
CA ARG A 85 -0.09 20.66 -21.09
C ARG A 85 0.08 20.79 -19.58
N ASP A 86 1.20 21.36 -19.18
CA ASP A 86 1.33 21.92 -17.84
C ASP A 86 0.54 23.24 -17.80
N ARG A 87 -0.49 23.31 -16.96
CA ARG A 87 -1.39 24.47 -16.82
C ARG A 87 -0.98 25.41 -15.69
N ASP A 88 -0.17 24.92 -14.74
CA ASP A 88 0.14 25.60 -13.49
C ASP A 88 1.61 26.06 -13.41
N GLY A 89 2.46 25.65 -14.35
CA GLY A 89 3.90 25.86 -14.31
C GLY A 89 4.55 26.47 -15.57
N ALA A 90 5.77 26.02 -15.85
CA ALA A 90 6.75 26.64 -16.76
C ALA A 90 6.44 26.51 -18.27
N GLY A 91 5.18 26.20 -18.63
CA GLY A 91 4.74 26.06 -20.02
C GLY A 91 5.22 24.79 -20.70
N TRP A 92 5.31 23.66 -19.99
CA TRP A 92 5.68 22.38 -20.62
C TRP A 92 4.55 21.82 -21.50
N ARG A 93 4.97 21.04 -22.49
CA ARG A 93 4.11 20.29 -23.41
C ARG A 93 4.59 18.85 -23.50
N GLY A 94 3.65 17.93 -23.59
CA GLY A 94 3.89 16.49 -23.66
C GLY A 94 3.22 15.88 -24.88
N ALA A 95 3.87 14.88 -25.48
CA ALA A 95 3.33 14.07 -26.55
C ALA A 95 2.95 12.68 -26.01
N ILE A 96 1.68 12.35 -26.10
CA ILE A 96 1.11 11.04 -25.75
C ILE A 96 0.84 10.26 -27.04
N ILE A 97 1.17 8.98 -27.05
CA ILE A 97 0.66 8.01 -28.02
C ILE A 97 -0.05 6.88 -27.28
N THR A 98 -0.94 6.18 -27.97
CA THR A 98 -1.47 4.90 -27.48
C THR A 98 -0.70 3.75 -28.11
N ASP A 99 -0.36 2.73 -27.34
CA ASP A 99 0.19 1.49 -27.89
C ASP A 99 -0.89 0.61 -28.55
N ASP A 100 -0.51 -0.57 -29.04
CA ASP A 100 -1.41 -1.50 -29.73
C ASP A 100 -2.53 -2.03 -28.81
N ALA A 101 -2.35 -1.98 -27.48
CA ALA A 101 -3.37 -2.33 -26.50
C ALA A 101 -4.26 -1.13 -26.12
N GLY A 102 -3.98 0.06 -26.65
CA GLY A 102 -4.67 1.29 -26.32
C GLY A 102 -4.14 1.98 -25.07
N ASP A 103 -3.02 1.54 -24.49
CA ASP A 103 -2.47 2.13 -23.27
C ASP A 103 -1.77 3.47 -23.60
N PRO A 104 -2.07 4.57 -22.86
CA PRO A 104 -1.49 5.88 -23.12
C PRO A 104 -0.06 6.03 -22.53
N TRP A 105 0.90 6.38 -23.39
CA TRP A 105 2.31 6.58 -23.05
C TRP A 105 2.78 8.00 -23.36
N LEU A 106 3.35 8.67 -22.36
CA LEU A 106 4.10 9.92 -22.56
C LEU A 106 5.49 9.58 -23.12
N ILE A 107 5.71 9.96 -24.38
CA ILE A 107 6.90 9.58 -25.18
C ILE A 107 7.84 10.75 -25.50
N TYR A 108 7.38 11.99 -25.31
CA TYR A 108 8.21 13.18 -25.44
C TYR A 108 7.64 14.30 -24.57
N ALA A 109 8.51 15.14 -24.00
CA ALA A 109 8.11 16.33 -23.27
C ALA A 109 9.19 17.41 -23.42
N ASP A 110 8.76 18.66 -23.57
CA ASP A 110 9.65 19.82 -23.71
C ASP A 110 8.93 21.12 -23.30
N ARG A 111 9.66 22.23 -23.24
CA ARG A 111 9.08 23.57 -23.07
C ARG A 111 8.29 23.97 -24.32
N HIS A 112 7.21 24.73 -24.17
CA HIS A 112 6.27 25.12 -25.23
C HIS A 112 6.92 25.38 -26.60
N ASP A 113 7.82 26.37 -26.70
CA ASP A 113 8.42 26.78 -27.98
C ASP A 113 9.28 25.67 -28.58
N HIS A 114 10.09 25.01 -27.74
CA HIS A 114 10.93 23.89 -28.16
C HIS A 114 10.10 22.68 -28.57
N PHE A 115 8.99 22.42 -27.88
CA PHE A 115 8.08 21.33 -28.20
C PHE A 115 7.52 21.52 -29.60
N HIS A 116 6.89 22.65 -29.90
CA HIS A 116 6.31 22.88 -31.23
C HIS A 116 7.37 22.91 -32.34
N ALA A 117 8.59 23.38 -32.04
CA ALA A 117 9.68 23.38 -33.01
C ALA A 117 10.23 21.98 -33.33
N HIS A 118 10.23 21.03 -32.37
CA HIS A 118 10.98 19.77 -32.51
C HIS A 118 10.14 18.50 -32.41
N VAL A 119 8.89 18.57 -31.94
CA VAL A 119 8.09 17.35 -31.67
C VAL A 119 7.88 16.52 -32.94
N ALA A 120 7.61 17.16 -34.08
CA ALA A 120 7.39 16.45 -35.34
C ALA A 120 8.63 15.64 -35.79
N ASP A 121 9.83 16.19 -35.60
CA ASP A 121 11.08 15.50 -35.91
C ASP A 121 11.39 14.41 -34.87
N ALA A 122 11.19 14.73 -33.58
CA ALA A 122 11.45 13.81 -32.48
C ALA A 122 10.58 12.55 -32.51
N VAL A 123 9.36 12.66 -33.07
CA VAL A 123 8.40 11.54 -33.22
C VAL A 123 8.25 11.10 -34.68
N SER A 124 9.19 11.43 -35.56
CA SER A 124 9.10 11.04 -36.97
C SER A 124 9.17 9.53 -37.16
N ALA A 125 8.28 9.00 -38.01
CA ALA A 125 8.31 7.61 -38.49
C ALA A 125 9.26 7.42 -39.68
N THR A 126 9.91 8.48 -40.17
CA THR A 126 10.88 8.40 -41.25
C THR A 126 12.21 7.90 -40.72
N VAL A 127 12.76 6.85 -41.33
CA VAL A 127 14.06 6.28 -40.95
C VAL A 127 15.15 7.33 -41.14
N SER A 128 15.86 7.65 -40.06
CA SER A 128 17.02 8.53 -40.10
C SER A 128 18.19 7.82 -40.78
N GLN A 129 18.81 8.48 -41.75
CA GLN A 129 20.02 7.95 -42.41
C GLN A 129 21.19 7.78 -41.44
N ALA A 130 21.25 8.58 -40.37
CA ALA A 130 22.33 8.54 -39.40
C ALA A 130 22.22 7.34 -38.43
N THR A 131 21.00 6.96 -38.03
CA THR A 131 20.78 5.93 -37.01
C THR A 131 20.20 4.63 -37.55
N GLY A 132 19.80 4.60 -38.83
CA GLY A 132 19.14 3.44 -39.44
C GLY A 132 17.79 3.08 -38.80
N SER A 133 17.23 3.96 -37.98
CA SER A 133 15.95 3.78 -37.25
C SER A 133 15.13 5.06 -37.32
N ALA A 134 13.80 4.93 -37.19
CA ALA A 134 12.95 6.11 -37.09
C ALA A 134 13.10 6.75 -35.69
N PRO A 135 13.14 8.09 -35.57
CA PRO A 135 13.14 8.77 -34.27
C PRO A 135 12.03 8.28 -33.33
N LEU A 136 10.83 8.02 -33.86
CA LEU A 136 9.69 7.51 -33.12
C LEU A 136 9.98 6.17 -32.42
N ASP A 137 10.69 5.24 -33.07
CA ASP A 137 10.98 3.92 -32.50
C ASP A 137 11.83 4.04 -31.22
N ASN A 138 12.65 5.09 -31.14
CA ASN A 138 13.45 5.42 -29.97
C ASN A 138 12.66 6.15 -28.87
N LYS A 139 11.41 6.57 -29.14
CA LYS A 139 10.50 7.24 -28.20
C LYS A 139 9.40 6.32 -27.70
N LYS A 140 8.97 5.33 -28.48
CA LYS A 140 7.98 4.33 -28.08
C LYS A 140 8.43 3.54 -26.83
N PRO A 141 7.48 3.05 -26.02
CA PRO A 141 7.79 2.13 -24.93
C PRO A 141 8.53 0.89 -25.46
N THR A 142 9.58 0.52 -24.76
CA THR A 142 10.41 -0.65 -25.06
C THR A 142 10.03 -1.84 -24.18
N ARG A 143 10.63 -3.01 -24.45
CA ARG A 143 10.54 -4.17 -23.56
C ARG A 143 10.95 -3.85 -22.10
N ALA A 144 11.85 -2.89 -21.88
CA ALA A 144 12.22 -2.47 -20.53
C ALA A 144 11.09 -1.69 -19.84
N ASP A 145 10.40 -0.81 -20.56
CA ASP A 145 9.25 -0.05 -20.06
C ASP A 145 8.10 -0.99 -19.66
N TYR A 146 7.81 -1.99 -20.49
CA TYR A 146 6.81 -3.01 -20.17
C TYR A 146 7.22 -3.85 -18.96
N LYS A 147 8.50 -4.26 -18.83
CA LYS A 147 8.98 -4.95 -17.62
C LYS A 147 8.90 -4.10 -16.35
N ILE A 148 9.05 -2.78 -16.46
CA ILE A 148 8.85 -1.85 -15.34
C ILE A 148 7.36 -1.83 -14.98
N ARG A 149 6.48 -1.68 -15.97
CA ARG A 149 5.03 -1.73 -15.80
C ARG A 149 4.56 -3.01 -15.12
N ASP A 150 4.96 -4.18 -15.62
CA ASP A 150 4.53 -5.47 -15.08
C ASP A 150 4.97 -5.65 -13.61
N ARG A 151 6.16 -5.14 -13.25
CA ARG A 151 6.64 -5.15 -11.86
C ARG A 151 5.81 -4.24 -10.96
N GLU A 152 5.49 -3.04 -11.44
CA GLU A 152 4.65 -2.08 -10.73
C GLU A 152 3.22 -2.63 -10.52
N GLU A 153 2.61 -3.18 -11.57
CA GLU A 153 1.27 -3.78 -11.51
C GLU A 153 1.23 -4.98 -10.56
N ARG A 154 2.26 -5.85 -10.62
CA ARG A 154 2.39 -6.96 -9.67
C ARG A 154 2.53 -6.48 -8.23
N LEU A 155 3.33 -5.45 -7.99
CA LEU A 155 3.49 -4.87 -6.65
C LEU A 155 2.16 -4.30 -6.12
N VAL A 156 1.34 -3.68 -6.97
CA VAL A 156 0.00 -3.20 -6.56
C VAL A 156 -0.89 -4.37 -6.15
N VAL A 157 -0.96 -5.44 -6.94
CA VAL A 157 -1.74 -6.64 -6.62
C VAL A 157 -1.25 -7.28 -5.32
N GLU A 158 0.06 -7.36 -5.13
CA GLU A 158 0.69 -7.87 -3.92
C GLU A 158 0.32 -7.03 -2.69
N LEU A 159 0.47 -5.70 -2.74
CA LEU A 159 0.11 -4.84 -1.61
C LEU A 159 -1.39 -4.90 -1.28
N LEU A 160 -2.27 -5.07 -2.28
CA LEU A 160 -3.70 -5.27 -2.04
C LEU A 160 -3.97 -6.60 -1.34
N TRP A 161 -3.35 -7.68 -1.79
CA TRP A 161 -3.47 -8.99 -1.15
C TRP A 161 -2.96 -8.96 0.29
N ARG A 162 -1.76 -8.40 0.54
CA ARG A 162 -1.19 -8.25 1.88
C ARG A 162 -2.13 -7.47 2.80
N GLY A 163 -2.69 -6.37 2.30
CA GLY A 163 -3.67 -5.57 3.04
C GLY A 163 -4.94 -6.37 3.40
N GLU A 164 -5.46 -7.15 2.46
CA GLU A 164 -6.63 -7.98 2.70
C GLU A 164 -6.36 -9.10 3.72
N VAL A 165 -5.18 -9.74 3.69
CA VAL A 165 -4.78 -10.73 4.70
C VAL A 165 -4.82 -10.11 6.11
N ILE A 166 -4.16 -8.96 6.29
CA ILE A 166 -4.13 -8.26 7.59
C ILE A 166 -5.53 -7.81 8.02
N ASN A 167 -6.34 -7.29 7.09
CA ASN A 167 -7.73 -6.88 7.37
C ASN A 167 -8.56 -8.04 7.93
N ARG A 168 -8.47 -9.22 7.31
CA ARG A 168 -9.22 -10.40 7.75
C ARG A 168 -8.76 -10.91 9.10
N VAL A 169 -7.46 -10.84 9.38
CA VAL A 169 -6.91 -11.22 10.68
C VAL A 169 -7.28 -10.22 11.78
N ILE A 170 -7.31 -8.91 11.51
CA ILE A 170 -7.83 -7.90 12.46
C ILE A 170 -9.27 -8.23 12.86
N VAL A 171 -10.12 -8.52 11.87
CA VAL A 171 -11.53 -8.87 12.11
C VAL A 171 -11.62 -10.18 12.89
N GLY A 172 -10.92 -11.23 12.46
CA GLY A 172 -10.95 -12.52 13.12
C GLY A 172 -10.46 -12.49 14.56
N ILE A 173 -9.42 -11.72 14.87
CA ILE A 173 -8.96 -11.51 16.25
C ILE A 173 -10.02 -10.80 17.08
N ALA A 174 -10.59 -9.71 16.56
CA ALA A 174 -11.60 -8.94 17.28
C ALA A 174 -12.88 -9.75 17.52
N GLU A 175 -13.27 -10.60 16.58
CA GLU A 175 -14.40 -11.53 16.72
C GLU A 175 -14.10 -12.64 17.72
N ALA A 176 -12.92 -13.24 17.66
CA ALA A 176 -12.51 -14.29 18.58
C ALA A 176 -12.45 -13.79 20.02
N LEU A 177 -12.01 -12.55 20.26
CA LEU A 177 -12.09 -11.90 21.58
C LEU A 177 -13.52 -11.68 22.10
N LYS A 178 -14.51 -11.59 21.20
CA LYS A 178 -15.93 -11.42 21.55
C LYS A 178 -16.64 -12.76 21.73
N SER A 179 -16.07 -13.85 21.22
CA SER A 179 -16.70 -15.16 21.17
C SER A 179 -16.06 -16.15 22.14
N SER A 180 -16.85 -17.05 22.71
CA SER A 180 -16.34 -18.07 23.64
C SER A 180 -15.68 -19.29 22.95
N GLY A 181 -15.33 -19.20 21.66
CA GLY A 181 -14.81 -20.32 20.91
C GLY A 181 -14.02 -19.92 19.66
N PRO A 182 -13.49 -20.90 18.92
CA PRO A 182 -12.60 -20.63 17.81
C PRO A 182 -13.32 -19.92 16.65
N THR A 183 -12.70 -18.89 16.09
CA THR A 183 -13.26 -18.09 14.99
C THR A 183 -12.58 -18.44 13.66
N PRO A 184 -13.34 -18.89 12.64
CA PRO A 184 -12.78 -19.19 11.32
C PRO A 184 -12.52 -17.91 10.51
N VAL A 185 -11.40 -17.89 9.79
CA VAL A 185 -10.98 -16.79 8.91
C VAL A 185 -10.49 -17.36 7.58
N GLU A 186 -11.22 -17.09 6.51
CA GLU A 186 -10.80 -17.44 5.15
C GLU A 186 -9.82 -16.39 4.62
N LEU A 187 -8.68 -16.77 4.04
CA LEU A 187 -7.71 -15.82 3.49
C LEU A 187 -7.78 -15.74 1.96
N PRO A 188 -7.48 -14.57 1.36
CA PRO A 188 -7.38 -14.45 -0.08
C PRO A 188 -6.18 -15.23 -0.63
N ALA A 189 -6.29 -15.70 -1.87
CA ALA A 189 -5.20 -16.40 -2.54
C ALA A 189 -4.04 -15.44 -2.83
N ALA A 190 -2.81 -15.88 -2.57
CA ALA A 190 -1.62 -15.08 -2.88
C ALA A 190 -1.52 -14.83 -4.40
N PRO A 191 -0.99 -13.68 -4.84
CA PRO A 191 -0.85 -13.37 -6.25
C PRO A 191 -0.08 -14.47 -7.01
N GLY A 192 -0.68 -14.99 -8.08
CA GLY A 192 -0.09 -16.07 -8.88
C GLY A 192 -0.25 -17.48 -8.26
N GLN A 193 -0.97 -17.61 -7.14
CA GLN A 193 -1.33 -18.90 -6.55
C GLN A 193 -2.84 -19.13 -6.66
N PRO A 194 -3.31 -20.32 -7.09
CA PRO A 194 -4.74 -20.59 -7.21
C PRO A 194 -5.38 -21.07 -5.89
N LEU A 195 -4.57 -21.44 -4.90
CA LEU A 195 -5.02 -22.04 -3.65
C LEU A 195 -4.98 -21.01 -2.52
N THR A 196 -5.97 -21.09 -1.63
CA THR A 196 -6.09 -20.26 -0.43
C THR A 196 -5.65 -21.03 0.82
N ALA A 197 -5.30 -20.29 1.86
CA ALA A 197 -5.23 -20.80 3.22
C ALA A 197 -6.46 -20.31 4.00
N SER A 198 -6.80 -21.01 5.07
CA SER A 198 -7.74 -20.52 6.07
C SER A 198 -7.14 -20.72 7.46
N LEU A 199 -7.66 -19.96 8.42
CA LEU A 199 -7.22 -19.97 9.80
C LEU A 199 -8.41 -20.25 10.70
N THR A 200 -8.15 -20.87 11.83
CA THR A 200 -9.02 -20.74 12.99
C THR A 200 -8.22 -20.00 14.06
N ILE A 201 -8.79 -18.91 14.55
CA ILE A 201 -8.20 -18.07 15.60
C ILE A 201 -8.86 -18.43 16.92
N ASN A 202 -8.05 -18.79 17.91
CA ASN A 202 -8.50 -19.02 19.27
C ASN A 202 -7.71 -18.17 20.26
N PHE A 203 -8.37 -17.80 21.36
CA PHE A 203 -7.79 -16.98 22.42
C PHE A 203 -7.66 -17.80 23.69
N GLU A 204 -6.45 -17.80 24.24
CA GLU A 204 -6.17 -18.33 25.57
C GLU A 204 -5.49 -17.24 26.39
N ASP A 205 -6.11 -16.88 27.51
CA ASP A 205 -5.58 -15.87 28.43
C ASP A 205 -4.96 -16.55 29.64
N HIS A 206 -3.75 -16.12 30.01
CA HIS A 206 -2.98 -16.71 31.11
C HIS A 206 -3.07 -15.89 32.40
N GLU A 207 -3.37 -14.59 32.31
CA GLU A 207 -3.46 -13.68 33.45
C GLU A 207 -4.51 -12.58 33.21
N PRO A 208 -5.32 -12.19 34.22
CA PRO A 208 -6.23 -11.07 34.07
C PRO A 208 -5.49 -9.73 33.84
N PRO A 209 -5.99 -8.86 32.96
CA PRO A 209 -5.41 -7.54 32.72
C PRO A 209 -5.42 -6.66 33.98
N GLN A 210 -4.24 -6.17 34.35
CA GLN A 210 -4.08 -5.14 35.37
C GLN A 210 -4.31 -3.75 34.76
N VAL A 211 -5.22 -3.00 35.38
CA VAL A 211 -5.56 -1.62 34.99
C VAL A 211 -5.03 -0.70 36.08
N THR A 212 -4.30 0.35 35.71
CA THR A 212 -3.75 1.31 36.68
C THR A 212 -4.86 1.96 37.50
N SER A 213 -4.52 2.50 38.68
CA SER A 213 -5.47 3.07 39.65
C SER A 213 -6.29 4.29 39.15
N GLY A 214 -6.12 4.69 37.88
CA GLY A 214 -6.93 5.70 37.19
C GLY A 214 -7.89 5.15 36.12
N GLY A 215 -7.91 3.84 35.84
CA GLY A 215 -8.83 3.22 34.89
C GLY A 215 -8.56 3.51 33.41
N LEU A 216 -7.46 4.18 33.09
CA LEU A 216 -7.17 4.72 31.75
C LEU A 216 -5.97 4.05 31.06
N GLU A 217 -5.21 3.22 31.76
CA GLU A 217 -4.02 2.56 31.24
C GLU A 217 -4.00 1.08 31.62
N LEU A 218 -3.77 0.20 30.64
CA LEU A 218 -3.32 -1.17 30.88
C LEU A 218 -1.85 -1.11 31.32
N GLU A 219 -1.48 -1.72 32.43
CA GLU A 219 -0.07 -1.75 32.86
C GLU A 219 0.80 -2.45 31.81
N GLN A 220 1.90 -1.80 31.42
CA GLN A 220 2.79 -2.24 30.32
C GLN A 220 3.59 -3.51 30.60
N SER A 221 3.50 -4.12 31.79
CA SER A 221 4.43 -5.18 32.20
C SER A 221 3.74 -6.32 32.96
N SER A 222 3.11 -7.25 32.22
CA SER A 222 3.11 -8.71 32.47
C SER A 222 1.96 -9.43 31.76
N SER A 223 0.90 -8.72 31.41
CA SER A 223 -0.36 -9.34 30.99
C SER A 223 -0.37 -9.61 29.48
N LEU A 224 -0.15 -10.87 29.14
CA LEU A 224 -0.02 -11.38 27.78
C LEU A 224 -1.12 -12.41 27.50
N ALA A 225 -1.68 -12.34 26.30
CA ALA A 225 -2.61 -13.32 25.77
C ALA A 225 -1.90 -14.22 24.75
N THR A 226 -2.34 -15.47 24.62
CA THR A 226 -1.94 -16.34 23.52
C THR A 226 -3.02 -16.34 22.45
N VAL A 227 -2.63 -15.97 21.24
CA VAL A 227 -3.42 -16.14 20.02
C VAL A 227 -2.96 -17.41 19.35
N GLU A 228 -3.82 -18.42 19.32
CA GLU A 228 -3.60 -19.63 18.54
C GLU A 228 -4.12 -19.41 17.12
N LEU A 229 -3.24 -19.65 16.14
CA LEU A 229 -3.56 -19.68 14.72
C LEU A 229 -3.44 -21.12 14.23
N LYS A 230 -4.57 -21.81 14.09
CA LYS A 230 -4.62 -23.10 13.44
C LYS A 230 -4.81 -22.92 11.93
N CYS A 231 -3.82 -23.32 11.16
CA CYS A 231 -3.74 -23.06 9.73
C CYS A 231 -4.19 -24.27 8.91
N PHE A 232 -5.07 -24.03 7.96
CA PHE A 232 -5.57 -25.02 7.02
C PHE A 232 -5.25 -24.59 5.59
N GLY A 233 -5.00 -25.56 4.73
CA GLY A 233 -4.84 -25.27 3.31
C GLY A 233 -4.32 -26.48 2.55
N PRO A 234 -4.65 -26.59 1.25
CA PRO A 234 -4.17 -27.68 0.41
C PRO A 234 -2.69 -27.52 0.01
N SER A 235 -2.02 -26.44 0.42
CA SER A 235 -0.63 -26.16 0.10
C SER A 235 0.10 -25.42 1.22
N HIS A 236 1.26 -25.95 1.63
CA HIS A 236 2.15 -25.26 2.58
C HIS A 236 2.56 -23.86 2.07
N ARG A 237 2.71 -23.67 0.75
CA ARG A 237 3.06 -22.36 0.17
C ARG A 237 2.02 -21.28 0.43
N ALA A 238 0.73 -21.65 0.43
CA ALA A 238 -0.35 -20.70 0.71
C ALA A 238 -0.34 -20.30 2.20
N ILE A 239 -0.07 -21.27 3.08
CA ILE A 239 0.04 -21.04 4.52
C ILE A 239 1.28 -20.19 4.83
N ASP A 240 2.44 -20.52 4.27
CA ASP A 240 3.69 -19.77 4.45
C ASP A 240 3.54 -18.32 4.01
N ALA A 241 2.90 -18.10 2.85
CA ALA A 241 2.65 -16.75 2.34
C ALA A 241 1.76 -15.94 3.30
N ALA A 242 0.69 -16.54 3.83
CA ALA A 242 -0.16 -15.89 4.81
C ALA A 242 0.61 -15.54 6.10
N LEU A 243 1.36 -16.50 6.66
CA LEU A 243 2.10 -16.28 7.90
C LEU A 243 3.21 -15.23 7.76
N GLN A 244 3.85 -15.11 6.60
CA GLN A 244 4.83 -14.06 6.34
C GLN A 244 4.27 -12.65 6.51
N GLU A 245 2.96 -12.46 6.30
CA GLU A 245 2.29 -11.18 6.53
C GLU A 245 1.75 -11.05 7.96
N ILE A 246 1.18 -12.14 8.49
CA ILE A 246 0.50 -12.13 9.78
C ILE A 246 1.47 -12.00 10.95
N LEU A 247 2.59 -12.73 10.91
CA LEU A 247 3.53 -12.79 12.03
C LEU A 247 4.12 -11.40 12.34
N PRO A 248 4.69 -10.64 11.38
CA PRO A 248 5.21 -9.30 11.66
C PRO A 248 4.16 -8.31 12.18
N PHE A 249 2.87 -8.56 11.92
CA PHE A 249 1.80 -7.70 12.41
C PHE A 249 1.46 -7.94 13.89
N ILE A 250 1.42 -9.21 14.31
CA ILE A 250 0.94 -9.61 15.64
C ILE A 250 2.08 -9.74 16.65
N HIS A 251 3.19 -10.33 16.23
CA HIS A 251 4.24 -10.80 17.13
C HIS A 251 5.10 -9.66 17.68
N SER A 252 5.55 -9.81 18.93
CA SER A 252 6.56 -8.98 19.58
C SER A 252 7.91 -9.69 19.52
N GLU A 253 8.99 -9.01 19.07
CA GLU A 253 10.33 -9.61 18.93
C GLU A 253 10.86 -10.28 20.21
N THR A 254 10.31 -9.91 21.37
CA THR A 254 10.65 -10.46 22.68
C THR A 254 10.12 -11.87 22.95
N CYS A 255 9.16 -12.40 22.18
CA CYS A 255 8.55 -13.71 22.44
C CYS A 255 8.29 -14.51 21.15
N PRO A 256 9.27 -15.30 20.67
CA PRO A 256 9.19 -15.96 19.35
C PRO A 256 7.94 -16.82 19.21
N PRO A 257 7.36 -16.92 18.00
CA PRO A 257 6.22 -17.80 17.75
C PRO A 257 6.60 -19.26 18.04
N ASP A 258 5.73 -19.98 18.74
CA ASP A 258 5.83 -21.44 18.86
C ASP A 258 4.96 -22.09 17.79
N ALA A 259 5.54 -23.01 17.01
CA ALA A 259 4.87 -23.63 15.88
C ALA A 259 5.04 -25.14 15.94
N HIS A 260 3.92 -25.86 15.84
CA HIS A 260 3.88 -27.31 15.81
C HIS A 260 2.83 -27.81 14.81
N TYR A 261 2.83 -29.11 14.56
CA TYR A 261 1.78 -29.77 13.79
C TYR A 261 0.88 -30.54 14.73
N ASP A 262 -0.44 -30.41 14.56
CA ASP A 262 -1.40 -31.22 15.30
C ASP A 262 -1.46 -32.67 14.75
N LEU A 263 -2.30 -33.50 15.39
CA LEU A 263 -2.48 -34.90 14.98
C LEU A 263 -3.11 -35.06 13.58
N ASP A 264 -3.81 -34.04 13.11
CA ASP A 264 -4.43 -33.99 11.79
C ASP A 264 -3.45 -33.46 10.72
N GLY A 265 -2.23 -33.10 11.11
CA GLY A 265 -1.19 -32.55 10.25
C GLY A 265 -1.38 -31.07 9.90
N ASN A 266 -2.26 -30.35 10.60
CA ASN A 266 -2.42 -28.90 10.45
C ASN A 266 -1.32 -28.19 11.24
N MET A 267 -0.80 -27.10 10.69
CA MET A 267 0.13 -26.25 11.41
C MET A 267 -0.62 -25.39 12.42
N VAL A 268 -0.15 -25.40 13.66
CA VAL A 268 -0.65 -24.58 14.76
C VAL A 268 0.46 -23.63 15.17
N VAL A 269 0.16 -22.34 15.22
CA VAL A 269 1.11 -21.30 15.64
C VAL A 269 0.55 -20.57 16.85
N TRP A 270 1.31 -20.52 17.93
CA TRP A 270 0.97 -19.79 19.14
C TRP A 270 1.75 -18.48 19.20
N LEU A 271 1.02 -17.38 19.35
CA LEU A 271 1.55 -16.03 19.38
C LEU A 271 1.25 -15.36 20.71
N THR A 272 2.29 -14.87 21.36
CA THR A 272 2.15 -14.07 22.58
C THR A 272 1.93 -12.60 22.21
N VAL A 273 0.82 -12.03 22.68
CA VAL A 273 0.37 -10.69 22.30
C VAL A 273 0.03 -9.87 23.55
N SER A 274 0.44 -8.60 23.57
CA SER A 274 0.09 -7.70 24.66
C SER A 274 -1.38 -7.30 24.62
N HIS A 275 -1.98 -7.08 25.79
CA HIS A 275 -3.36 -6.57 25.86
C HIS A 275 -3.53 -5.19 25.21
N THR A 276 -2.48 -4.36 25.18
CA THR A 276 -2.50 -3.06 24.49
C THR A 276 -2.57 -3.23 22.96
N LYS A 277 -1.87 -4.23 22.40
CA LYS A 277 -1.99 -4.59 20.99
C LYS A 277 -3.39 -5.13 20.67
N LEU A 278 -3.96 -5.99 21.53
CA LEU A 278 -5.34 -6.45 21.36
C LEU A 278 -6.34 -5.30 21.39
N ALA A 279 -6.14 -4.31 22.27
CA ALA A 279 -6.95 -3.09 22.30
C ALA A 279 -6.85 -2.28 21.00
N GLN A 280 -5.65 -2.15 20.42
CA GLN A 280 -5.47 -1.50 19.12
C GLN A 280 -6.19 -2.25 17.99
N ILE A 281 -6.09 -3.59 17.96
CA ILE A 281 -6.76 -4.44 16.96
C ILE A 281 -8.28 -4.33 17.10
N MET A 282 -8.79 -4.40 18.33
CA MET A 282 -10.21 -4.23 18.63
C MET A 282 -10.71 -2.86 18.17
N ALA A 283 -9.98 -1.79 18.48
CA ALA A 283 -10.35 -0.43 18.07
C ALA A 283 -10.37 -0.30 16.54
N ALA A 284 -9.37 -0.86 15.86
CA ALA A 284 -9.31 -0.86 14.41
C ALA A 284 -10.51 -1.57 13.77
N SER A 285 -10.97 -2.67 14.35
CA SER A 285 -12.14 -3.41 13.85
C SER A 285 -13.46 -2.64 13.92
N GLU A 286 -13.56 -1.63 14.80
CA GLU A 286 -14.81 -0.92 15.10
C GLU A 286 -14.84 0.50 14.53
N LEU A 287 -13.67 1.10 14.33
CA LEU A 287 -13.54 2.44 13.77
C LEU A 287 -13.84 2.42 12.27
N ALA A 288 -14.72 3.34 11.85
CA ALA A 288 -14.96 3.63 10.45
C ALA A 288 -13.67 4.13 9.76
N ASP A 289 -13.62 3.97 8.44
CA ASP A 289 -12.45 4.32 7.62
C ASP A 289 -11.93 5.75 7.90
N PRO A 290 -10.60 5.94 7.80
CA PRO A 290 -9.97 7.13 8.31
C PRO A 290 -10.40 8.37 7.52
N GLN A 291 -10.35 9.53 8.15
CA GLN A 291 -10.38 10.78 7.39
C GLN A 291 -9.10 10.89 6.57
N THR A 292 -9.25 11.10 5.26
CA THR A 292 -8.15 11.29 4.33
C THR A 292 -7.44 12.62 4.58
N GLY A 293 -6.11 12.63 4.46
CA GLY A 293 -5.30 13.82 4.62
C GLY A 293 -3.80 13.52 4.61
N LEU A 294 -2.99 14.56 4.47
CA LEU A 294 -1.54 14.49 4.67
C LEU A 294 -1.18 15.21 5.96
N PRO A 295 -0.22 14.71 6.74
CA PRO A 295 0.24 15.42 7.92
C PRO A 295 0.89 16.74 7.50
N ALA A 296 0.57 17.82 8.21
CA ALA A 296 1.18 19.13 7.98
C ALA A 296 2.64 19.20 8.48
N VAL A 297 3.04 18.26 9.34
CA VAL A 297 4.35 18.18 9.99
C VAL A 297 4.83 16.74 9.94
N GLU A 298 6.15 16.53 9.91
CA GLU A 298 6.74 15.19 9.95
C GLU A 298 6.28 14.40 11.21
N PRO A 299 5.86 13.12 11.06
CA PRO A 299 5.44 12.30 12.20
C PRO A 299 6.58 12.11 13.22
N GLN A 300 6.25 12.17 14.51
CA GLN A 300 7.21 11.89 15.58
C GLN A 300 7.29 10.39 15.91
N PRO A 301 8.40 9.91 16.53
CA PRO A 301 8.49 8.55 17.05
C PRO A 301 7.33 8.21 18.00
N LEU A 302 6.91 6.95 17.98
CA LEU A 302 5.78 6.48 18.75
C LEU A 302 6.15 6.31 20.22
N THR A 303 5.41 6.99 21.09
CA THR A 303 5.48 6.78 22.55
C THR A 303 4.30 5.99 23.08
N HIS A 304 3.21 5.88 22.31
CA HIS A 304 1.97 5.22 22.68
C HIS A 304 1.35 4.52 21.46
N LEU A 305 0.59 3.44 21.69
CA LEU A 305 -0.32 2.86 20.72
C LEU A 305 -1.55 3.74 20.54
N HIS A 306 -1.72 4.26 19.32
CA HIS A 306 -2.89 5.04 18.95
C HIS A 306 -3.93 4.18 18.23
N TYR A 307 -5.19 4.48 18.51
CA TYR A 307 -6.32 3.90 17.80
C TYR A 307 -6.51 4.57 16.45
N VAL A 308 -6.63 3.74 15.43
CA VAL A 308 -6.83 4.11 14.02
C VAL A 308 -7.83 3.12 13.43
N SER A 309 -8.48 3.50 12.33
CA SER A 309 -9.38 2.60 11.61
C SER A 309 -8.65 1.37 11.05
N ARG A 310 -9.40 0.32 10.73
CA ARG A 310 -8.88 -0.89 10.09
C ARG A 310 -8.05 -0.58 8.85
N THR A 311 -8.63 0.19 7.92
CA THR A 311 -7.92 0.58 6.69
C THR A 311 -6.67 1.39 7.00
N GLY A 312 -6.72 2.31 7.96
CA GLY A 312 -5.55 3.08 8.38
C GLY A 312 -4.44 2.20 8.95
N LEU A 313 -4.76 1.29 9.88
CA LEU A 313 -3.81 0.37 10.47
C LEU A 313 -3.12 -0.50 9.41
N THR A 314 -3.93 -1.10 8.52
CA THR A 314 -3.44 -1.94 7.43
C THR A 314 -2.57 -1.16 6.45
N GLU A 315 -2.98 0.03 6.02
CA GLU A 315 -2.18 0.86 5.11
C GLU A 315 -0.86 1.30 5.74
N ALA A 316 -0.88 1.63 7.02
CA ALA A 316 0.34 1.92 7.75
C ALA A 316 1.31 0.74 7.73
N ILE A 317 0.86 -0.46 8.07
CA ILE A 317 1.71 -1.66 8.15
C ILE A 317 2.27 -2.03 6.78
N ILE A 318 1.42 -2.02 5.76
CA ILE A 318 1.78 -2.50 4.42
C ILE A 318 2.54 -1.45 3.60
N LYS A 319 2.17 -0.17 3.72
CA LYS A 319 2.70 0.91 2.88
C LYS A 319 3.65 1.85 3.63
N GLY A 320 3.79 1.74 4.95
CA GLY A 320 4.59 2.66 5.77
C GLY A 320 4.09 4.11 5.69
N LEU A 321 2.76 4.29 5.58
CA LEU A 321 2.15 5.61 5.43
C LEU A 321 1.74 6.18 6.79
N PRO A 322 1.85 7.51 6.98
CA PRO A 322 1.40 8.16 8.20
C PRO A 322 -0.11 8.06 8.34
N GLN A 323 -0.58 7.79 9.55
CA GLN A 323 -1.98 7.66 9.90
C GLN A 323 -2.34 8.62 11.02
N ARG A 324 -3.58 9.11 10.99
CA ARG A 324 -4.12 9.99 12.02
C ARG A 324 -4.90 9.18 13.04
N GLY A 325 -4.42 9.16 14.28
CA GLY A 325 -5.11 8.53 15.39
C GLY A 325 -6.41 9.23 15.77
N VAL A 326 -7.26 8.56 16.54
CA VAL A 326 -8.48 9.14 17.14
C VAL A 326 -8.16 10.41 17.95
N CYS A 327 -7.01 10.45 18.62
CA CYS A 327 -6.52 11.65 19.33
C CYS A 327 -6.12 12.83 18.40
N GLY A 328 -6.09 12.62 17.08
CA GLY A 328 -5.68 13.62 16.09
C GLY A 328 -4.18 13.65 15.77
N LEU A 329 -3.35 12.88 16.48
CA LEU A 329 -1.91 12.79 16.22
C LEU A 329 -1.63 12.00 14.94
N TRP A 330 -0.65 12.45 14.16
CA TRP A 330 -0.12 11.73 13.00
C TRP A 330 1.12 10.92 13.37
N PHE A 331 1.16 9.64 12.98
CA PHE A 331 2.24 8.71 13.31
C PHE A 331 2.43 7.66 12.21
N VAL A 332 3.60 6.99 12.15
CA VAL A 332 3.88 5.88 11.23
C VAL A 332 4.08 4.60 12.04
N PRO A 333 3.12 3.65 12.03
CA PRO A 333 3.19 2.41 12.82
C PRO A 333 4.40 1.52 12.58
N THR A 334 5.04 1.59 11.41
CA THR A 334 6.14 0.70 11.01
C THR A 334 7.52 1.16 11.50
N GLN A 335 7.63 2.26 12.24
CA GLN A 335 8.93 2.80 12.64
C GLN A 335 9.41 2.36 14.02
N ASP A 336 8.56 1.78 14.87
CA ASP A 336 8.94 1.41 16.23
C ASP A 336 8.36 0.05 16.64
N GLU A 337 9.03 -0.60 17.60
CA GLU A 337 8.69 -1.84 18.32
C GLU A 337 7.38 -1.71 19.14
N GLY A 338 6.31 -1.22 18.50
CA GLY A 338 5.11 -0.71 19.15
C GLY A 338 4.29 -1.74 19.92
N CYS A 339 4.60 -3.04 19.81
CA CYS A 339 3.85 -4.11 20.46
C CYS A 339 3.85 -4.01 22.00
N ASN A 340 4.76 -3.23 22.61
CA ASN A 340 4.85 -3.06 24.06
C ASN A 340 4.63 -1.61 24.53
N LEU A 341 4.14 -0.72 23.66
CA LEU A 341 3.80 0.65 24.05
C LEU A 341 2.46 0.70 24.81
N PRO A 342 2.29 1.66 25.74
CA PRO A 342 0.99 1.90 26.37
C PRO A 342 -0.04 2.38 25.36
N VAL A 343 -1.32 2.17 25.64
CA VAL A 343 -2.39 2.82 24.87
C VAL A 343 -2.35 4.33 25.11
N CYS A 344 -2.54 5.11 24.04
CA CYS A 344 -2.64 6.56 24.14
C CYS A 344 -3.85 6.97 25.00
N PRO A 345 -3.66 7.74 26.08
CA PRO A 345 -4.74 8.08 27.00
C PRO A 345 -5.82 8.95 26.36
N ASP A 346 -5.47 9.77 25.35
CA ASP A 346 -6.45 10.54 24.57
C ASP A 346 -7.30 9.65 23.66
N CYS A 347 -6.71 8.63 23.05
CA CYS A 347 -7.45 7.65 22.26
C CYS A 347 -8.40 6.86 23.17
N GLU A 348 -7.94 6.40 24.34
CA GLU A 348 -8.76 5.62 25.28
C GLU A 348 -9.90 6.45 25.88
N ARG A 349 -9.67 7.74 26.18
CA ARG A 349 -10.75 8.64 26.64
C ARG A 349 -11.87 8.79 25.62
N GLN A 350 -11.53 8.84 24.33
CA GLN A 350 -12.51 8.99 23.25
C GLN A 350 -13.19 7.67 22.88
N LEU A 351 -12.44 6.57 22.92
CA LEU A 351 -12.92 5.24 22.59
C LEU A 351 -12.32 4.23 23.59
N PRO A 352 -13.02 3.91 24.70
CA PRO A 352 -12.47 3.12 25.80
C PRO A 352 -12.36 1.64 25.44
N THR A 353 -11.37 1.30 24.63
CA THR A 353 -11.22 -0.02 24.01
C THR A 353 -10.34 -0.92 24.85
N ALA A 354 -9.30 -0.38 25.48
CA ALA A 354 -8.48 -1.12 26.42
C ALA A 354 -9.32 -1.67 27.57
N GLN A 355 -10.21 -0.85 28.15
CA GLN A 355 -11.11 -1.31 29.20
C GLN A 355 -12.06 -2.41 28.71
N ARG A 356 -12.63 -2.28 27.50
CA ARG A 356 -13.53 -3.29 26.92
C ARG A 356 -12.82 -4.62 26.67
N VAL A 357 -11.59 -4.58 26.14
CA VAL A 357 -10.76 -5.78 25.98
C VAL A 357 -10.49 -6.41 27.35
N ALA A 358 -10.15 -5.61 28.36
CA ALA A 358 -9.93 -6.12 29.71
C ALA A 358 -11.19 -6.80 30.29
N ASP A 359 -12.37 -6.24 30.06
CA ASP A 359 -13.64 -6.81 30.51
C ASP A 359 -14.00 -8.09 29.75
N LEU A 360 -13.68 -8.18 28.45
CA LEU A 360 -13.86 -9.41 27.68
C LEU A 360 -12.96 -10.53 28.20
N ILE A 361 -11.67 -10.25 28.42
CA ILE A 361 -10.72 -11.23 28.94
C ILE A 361 -11.16 -11.75 30.32
N ARG A 362 -11.55 -10.85 31.23
CA ARG A 362 -12.07 -11.24 32.55
C ARG A 362 -13.29 -12.17 32.46
N ARG A 363 -14.17 -11.96 31.47
CA ARG A 363 -15.32 -12.85 31.25
C ARG A 363 -14.88 -14.24 30.80
N HIS A 364 -13.91 -14.33 29.89
CA HIS A 364 -13.38 -15.62 29.42
C HIS A 364 -12.78 -16.42 30.57
N LEU A 365 -11.98 -15.78 31.42
CA LEU A 365 -11.39 -16.39 32.62
C LEU A 365 -12.43 -16.82 33.67
N SER A 366 -13.60 -16.17 33.72
CA SER A 366 -14.66 -16.51 34.67
C SER A 366 -15.56 -17.68 34.23
N VAL A 367 -15.47 -18.08 32.96
CA VAL A 367 -16.29 -19.14 32.36
C VAL A 367 -15.53 -20.48 32.29
N GLN A 368 -14.19 -20.45 32.38
CA GLN A 368 -13.33 -21.62 32.59
C GLN A 368 -13.30 -22.00 34.08
#